data_AF-A0A9E5TPV5-F1
#
_entry.id   AF-A0A9E5TPV5-F1
#
_cell.length_a   1.000
_cell.length_b   1.000
_cell.length_c   1.000
_cell.angle_alpha   90.00
_cell.angle_beta   90.00
_cell.angle_gamma   90.00
#
_symmetry.space_group_name_H-M   'P 1'
#
loop_
_entity.id
_entity.type
_entity.pdbx_description
1 polymer ?
#
loop_
_entity_poly.entity_id
_entity_poly.type
_entity_poly.pdbx_seq_one_letter_code
_entity_poly.pdbx_strand_id
1 'polypeptide(L)' 'ARMPHMLIAGTTGSGKSVCMNSIIMSWLYTKRPDELKLILVDPKMVELSLFQDIPHLMCPVVTETSKAAAILEWGVQRME' A
#
# COMPACT_ATOMS: atom_id res chain seq x y z
N ALA A 1 -5.32 -0.01 -20.17
CA ALA A 1 -5.87 0.00 -18.79
C ALA A 1 -6.49 1.36 -18.51
N ARG A 2 -7.64 1.45 -17.81
CA ARG A 2 -8.32 2.75 -17.60
C ARG A 2 -7.64 3.66 -16.54
N MET A 3 -6.88 3.11 -15.59
CA MET A 3 -6.05 3.89 -14.64
C MET A 3 -4.95 3.00 -13.99
N PRO A 4 -3.69 3.02 -14.45
CA PRO A 4 -2.64 2.12 -13.94
C PRO A 4 -1.99 2.60 -12.64
N HIS A 5 -2.06 3.90 -12.35
CA HIS A 5 -1.48 4.54 -11.16
C HIS A 5 -2.41 5.64 -10.66
N MET A 6 -2.34 5.96 -9.36
CA MET A 6 -3.20 6.94 -8.72
C MET A 6 -2.43 7.74 -7.68
N LEU A 7 -2.70 9.05 -7.62
CA LEU A 7 -2.18 9.97 -6.61
C LEU A 7 -3.35 10.49 -5.75
N ILE A 8 -3.23 10.38 -4.42
CA ILE A 8 -4.23 10.89 -3.46
C ILE A 8 -3.57 12.01 -2.63
N ALA A 9 -4.21 13.19 -2.59
CA ALA A 9 -3.79 14.31 -1.77
C ALA A 9 -4.98 14.91 -1.00
N GLY A 10 -4.73 15.51 0.16
CA GLY A 10 -5.77 16.14 0.98
C GLY A 10 -5.22 16.72 2.28
N THR A 11 -5.87 17.75 2.81
CA THR A 11 -5.55 18.36 4.10
C THR A 11 -6.01 17.48 5.26
N THR A 12 -5.51 17.74 6.48
CA THR A 12 -6.00 17.06 7.69
C THR A 12 -7.52 17.25 7.83
N GLY A 13 -8.25 16.16 8.09
CA GLY A 13 -9.71 16.18 8.21
C GLY A 13 -10.48 16.09 6.88
N SER A 14 -9.82 16.14 5.72
CA SER A 14 -10.48 16.02 4.40
C SER A 14 -10.93 14.60 4.03
N GLY A 15 -10.62 13.59 4.85
CA GLY A 15 -10.98 12.19 4.59
C GLY A 15 -9.98 11.39 3.75
N LYS A 16 -8.78 11.93 3.49
CA LYS A 16 -7.69 11.20 2.77
C LYS A 16 -7.48 9.77 3.29
N SER A 17 -7.37 9.62 4.61
CA SER A 17 -7.08 8.33 5.23
C SER A 17 -8.25 7.36 5.12
N VAL A 18 -9.47 7.86 5.25
CA VAL A 18 -10.70 7.07 5.01
C VAL A 18 -10.72 6.57 3.58
N CYS A 19 -10.47 7.44 2.59
CA CYS A 19 -10.41 7.08 1.18
C CYS A 19 -9.37 5.99 0.90
N MET A 20 -8.14 6.15 1.41
CA MET A 20 -7.06 5.16 1.26
C MET A 20 -7.45 3.80 1.84
N ASN A 21 -8.01 3.78 3.05
CA ASN A 21 -8.46 2.55 3.71
C ASN A 21 -9.61 1.89 2.93
N SER A 22 -10.55 2.66 2.38
CA SER A 22 -11.63 2.13 1.55
C SER A 22 -11.11 1.44 0.27
N ILE A 23 -10.05 1.98 -0.35
CA ILE A 23 -9.41 1.37 -1.52
C ILE A 23 -8.75 0.05 -1.14
N ILE A 24 -7.94 0.03 -0.08
CA ILE A 24 -7.27 -1.18 0.40
C ILE A 24 -8.32 -2.24 0.75
N MET A 25 -9.34 -1.86 1.51
CA MET A 25 -10.44 -2.77 1.88
C MET A 25 -11.16 -3.32 0.66
N SER A 26 -11.46 -2.51 -0.35
CA SER A 26 -12.07 -2.98 -1.60
C SER A 26 -11.26 -4.13 -2.23
N TRP A 27 -9.93 -4.03 -2.21
CA TRP A 27 -9.08 -5.12 -2.67
C TRP A 27 -9.15 -6.35 -1.76
N LEU A 28 -9.08 -6.19 -0.44
CA LEU A 28 -9.17 -7.32 0.50
C LEU A 28 -10.51 -8.07 0.41
N TYR A 29 -11.59 -7.35 0.10
CA TYR A 29 -12.91 -7.95 -0.12
C TYR A 29 -13.07 -8.68 -1.46
N THR A 30 -12.24 -8.34 -2.46
CA THR A 30 -12.46 -8.80 -3.85
C THR A 30 -11.32 -9.64 -4.41
N LYS A 31 -10.16 -9.70 -3.74
CA LYS A 31 -8.95 -10.39 -4.22
C LYS A 31 -8.41 -11.32 -3.16
N ARG A 32 -8.07 -12.54 -3.56
CA ARG A 32 -7.37 -13.49 -2.70
C ARG A 32 -5.87 -13.14 -2.59
N PRO A 33 -5.17 -13.60 -1.54
CA PRO A 33 -3.74 -13.33 -1.35
C PRO A 33 -2.81 -13.86 -2.45
N ASP A 34 -3.25 -14.83 -3.25
CA ASP A 34 -2.54 -15.37 -4.41
C ASP A 34 -2.77 -14.53 -5.69
N GLU A 35 -3.83 -13.71 -5.72
CA GLU A 35 -4.17 -12.85 -6.86
C GLU A 35 -3.62 -11.42 -6.69
N LEU A 36 -3.48 -10.97 -5.45
CA LEU A 36 -2.99 -9.64 -5.13
C LEU A 36 -1.98 -9.69 -3.99
N LYS A 37 -0.85 -9.05 -4.24
CA LYS A 37 0.19 -8.84 -3.25
C LYS A 37 0.44 -7.35 -3.05
N LEU A 38 0.53 -6.94 -1.78
CA LEU A 38 0.65 -5.55 -1.36
C LEU A 38 2.02 -5.30 -0.72
N ILE A 39 2.55 -4.11 -1.01
CA ILE A 39 3.66 -3.50 -0.29
C ILE A 39 3.12 -2.20 0.28
N LEU A 40 3.17 -2.06 1.60
CA LEU A 40 2.68 -0.87 2.29
C LEU A 40 3.86 -0.14 2.92
N VAL A 41 3.93 1.17 2.69
CA VAL A 41 4.98 2.04 3.22
C VAL A 41 4.33 3.12 4.09
N ASP A 42 4.61 3.11 5.39
CA ASP A 42 4.09 4.05 6.38
C ASP A 42 5.23 4.58 7.27
N PRO A 43 5.99 5.60 6.82
CA PRO A 43 7.14 6.10 7.56
C PRO A 43 6.76 6.82 8.86
N LYS A 44 5.47 7.14 9.05
CA LYS A 44 4.97 7.79 10.26
C LYS A 44 4.25 6.81 11.20
N MET A 45 3.98 5.58 10.74
CA MET A 45 3.23 4.55 11.49
C MET A 45 1.84 5.02 11.97
N VAL A 46 1.17 5.88 11.21
CA VAL A 46 -0.11 6.49 11.63
C VAL A 46 -1.32 5.81 10.98
N GLU A 47 -1.18 5.33 9.75
CA GLU A 47 -2.33 5.08 8.88
C GLU A 47 -2.48 3.60 8.51
N LEU A 48 -1.37 2.88 8.32
CA LEU A 48 -1.38 1.53 7.74
C LEU A 48 -1.11 0.42 8.76
N SER A 49 -0.90 0.75 10.03
CA SER A 49 -0.65 -0.23 11.11
C SER A 49 -1.77 -1.27 11.25
N LEU A 50 -3.01 -0.91 10.89
CA LEU A 50 -4.18 -1.80 10.87
C LEU A 50 -4.03 -2.99 9.92
N PHE A 51 -3.12 -2.91 8.94
CA PHE A 51 -2.94 -3.93 7.91
C PHE A 51 -1.69 -4.79 8.12
N GLN A 52 -1.00 -4.71 9.27
CA GLN A 52 0.31 -5.35 9.47
C GLN A 52 0.32 -6.87 9.32
N ASP A 53 -0.80 -7.54 9.60
CA ASP A 53 -0.87 -9.01 9.64
C ASP A 53 -1.72 -9.63 8.52
N ILE A 54 -2.03 -8.87 7.47
CA ILE A 54 -2.83 -9.41 6.37
C ILE A 54 -2.00 -10.35 5.47
N PRO A 55 -2.57 -11.47 4.99
CA PRO A 55 -1.86 -12.44 4.15
C PRO A 55 -1.48 -11.90 2.75
N HIS A 56 -2.04 -10.75 2.36
CA HIS A 56 -1.73 -10.08 1.09
C HIS A 56 -0.39 -9.36 1.12
N LEU A 57 0.23 -9.11 2.27
CA LEU A 57 1.54 -8.47 2.34
C LEU A 57 2.65 -9.36 1.77
N MET A 58 3.56 -8.77 0.99
CA MET A 58 4.81 -9.45 0.59
C MET A 58 5.92 -9.30 1.61
N CYS A 59 5.86 -8.21 2.38
CA CYS A 59 6.80 -7.90 3.45
C CYS A 59 6.04 -7.15 4.56
N PRO A 60 6.56 -7.12 5.79
CA PRO A 60 6.02 -6.25 6.83
C PRO A 60 5.88 -4.80 6.35
N VAL A 61 4.95 -4.05 6.95
CA VAL A 61 4.76 -2.62 6.63
C VAL A 61 6.09 -1.89 6.80
N VAL A 62 6.51 -1.22 5.74
CA VAL A 62 7.82 -0.58 5.65
C VAL A 62 7.75 0.78 6.30
N THR A 63 8.59 0.99 7.32
CA THR A 63 8.60 2.24 8.10
C THR A 63 9.88 3.04 7.87
N GLU A 64 10.98 2.39 7.49
CA GLU A 64 12.23 3.05 7.13
C GLU A 64 12.20 3.51 5.67
N THR A 65 12.43 4.81 5.43
CA THR A 65 12.43 5.40 4.09
C THR A 65 13.54 4.87 3.20
N SER A 66 14.70 4.52 3.77
CA SER A 66 15.80 3.88 3.05
C SER A 66 15.40 2.51 2.46
N LYS A 67 14.64 1.71 3.23
CA LYS A 67 14.10 0.43 2.76
C LYS A 67 13.03 0.62 1.68
N ALA A 68 12.23 1.67 1.76
CA ALA A 68 11.22 1.97 0.75
C ALA A 68 11.84 2.17 -0.64
N ALA A 69 12.98 2.87 -0.74
CA ALA A 69 13.68 3.07 -2.00
C ALA A 69 14.14 1.74 -2.63
N ALA A 70 14.77 0.87 -1.83
CA ALA A 70 15.23 -0.44 -2.29
C ALA A 70 14.07 -1.35 -2.76
N ILE A 71 12.92 -1.28 -2.09
CA ILE A 71 11.73 -2.05 -2.47
C ILE A 71 11.12 -1.54 -3.79
N LEU A 72 11.12 -0.22 -4.01
CA LEU A 72 10.67 0.34 -5.28
C LEU A 72 11.61 -0.06 -6.42
N GLU A 73 12.92 -0.05 -6.20
CA GLU A 73 13.91 -0.53 -7.18
C GLU A 73 13.72 -2.01 -7.51
N TRP A 74 13.51 -2.86 -6.49
CA TRP A 74 13.12 -4.25 -6.70
C TRP A 74 11.82 -4.40 -7.50
N GLY A 75 10.84 -3.52 -7.25
CA GLY A 75 9.59 -3.47 -8.01
C GLY A 75 9.81 -3.20 -9.49
N VAL A 76 10.73 -2.29 -9.83
CA VAL A 76 11.14 -2.02 -11.22
C VAL A 76 11.79 -3.25 -11.85
N GLN A 77 12.74 -3.89 -11.18
CA GLN A 77 13.42 -5.09 -11.68
C GLN A 77 12.48 -6.28 -11.94
N ARG A 78 11.36 -6.33 -11.23
CA ARG A 78 10.35 -7.40 -11.38
C ARG A 78 9.30 -7.09 -12.46
N MET A 79 9.29 -5.86 -12.95
CA MET A 79 8.48 -5.44 -14.10
C MET A 79 9.21 -5.66 -15.44
N GLU A 80 10.55 -5.68 -15.43
CA GLU A 80 11.40 -6.11 -16.54
C GLU A 80 11.40 -7.64 -16.69
#